data_AF-A0A850WTU3-F1
#
_entry.id   AF-A0A850WTU3-F1
#
_cell.length_a   1.000
_cell.length_b   1.000
_cell.length_c   1.000
_cell.angle_alpha   90.00
_cell.angle_beta   90.00
_cell.angle_gamma   90.00
#
_symmetry.space_group_name_H-M   'P 1'
#
loop_
_entity.id
_entity.type
_entity.pdbx_description
1 polymer ?
#
loop_
_entity_poly.entity_id
_entity_poly.type
_entity_poly.pdbx_seq_one_letter_code
_entity_poly.pdbx_strand_id
1 'polypeptide(L)'
;QCLLSGTWRSDTGCRMVVSVLSEDGRFSGSYLPGPAAGGPEILTSALEGSQQDAGVVPQPTFSFTTAWTTTFLGQCYVGTKGEETLHALWLMREAADSPTDDWKATR
;
A
#
# COMPACT_ATOMS: atom_id res chain seq x y z
N GLN A 1 -12.86 5.26 -13.50
CA GLN A 1 -12.28 6.15 -12.49
C GLN A 1 -11.86 5.24 -11.35
N CYS A 2 -10.57 5.17 -11.03
CA CYS A 2 -10.13 4.27 -9.97
C CYS A 2 -10.06 4.98 -8.62
N LEU A 3 -10.79 4.45 -7.63
CA LEU A 3 -10.78 4.92 -6.25
C LEU A 3 -10.21 3.80 -5.36
N LEU A 4 -9.23 4.12 -4.51
CA LEU A 4 -8.62 3.11 -3.65
C LEU A 4 -9.54 2.62 -2.53
N SER A 5 -10.62 3.35 -2.20
CA SER A 5 -11.61 2.93 -1.20
C SER A 5 -12.19 1.57 -1.54
N GLY A 6 -12.04 0.59 -0.64
CA GLY A 6 -12.48 -0.78 -0.90
C GLY A 6 -11.52 -1.83 -0.36
N THR A 7 -11.65 -3.05 -0.86
CA THR A 7 -10.79 -4.18 -0.50
C THR A 7 -9.97 -4.63 -1.69
N TRP A 8 -8.66 -4.72 -1.49
CA TRP A 8 -7.68 -5.12 -2.49
C TRP A 8 -6.95 -6.39 -2.05
N ARG A 9 -6.56 -7.18 -3.03
CA ARG A 9 -5.77 -8.40 -2.84
C ARG A 9 -4.60 -8.40 -3.81
N SER A 10 -3.41 -8.65 -3.29
CA SER A 10 -2.20 -8.84 -4.11
C SER A 10 -2.10 -10.28 -4.63
N ASP A 11 -1.24 -10.46 -5.63
CA ASP A 11 -0.80 -11.74 -6.17
C ASP A 11 -0.15 -12.66 -5.12
N THR A 12 0.57 -12.09 -4.15
CA THR A 12 1.21 -12.80 -3.03
C THR A 12 0.25 -13.08 -1.86
N GLY A 13 -1.01 -12.68 -1.98
CA GLY A 13 -2.05 -12.98 -1.00
C GLY A 13 -2.19 -11.97 0.14
N CYS A 14 -1.43 -10.86 0.13
CA CYS A 14 -1.69 -9.73 1.04
C CYS A 14 -3.09 -9.15 0.78
N ARG A 15 -3.73 -8.66 1.83
CA ARG A 15 -5.02 -7.99 1.77
C ARG A 15 -4.88 -6.56 2.30
N MET A 16 -5.45 -5.61 1.57
CA MET A 16 -5.52 -4.21 1.96
C MET A 16 -6.99 -3.78 1.99
N VAL A 17 -7.41 -3.08 3.04
CA VAL A 17 -8.74 -2.47 3.14
C VAL A 17 -8.56 -0.98 3.35
N VAL A 18 -9.14 -0.16 2.48
CA VAL A 18 -9.10 1.30 2.57
C VAL A 18 -10.50 1.78 2.97
N SER A 19 -10.60 2.41 4.14
CA SER A 19 -11.89 2.67 4.82
C SER A 19 -12.35 4.12 4.73
N VAL A 20 -11.42 5.06 4.66
CA VAL A 20 -11.71 6.50 4.67
C VAL A 20 -10.91 7.15 3.57
N LEU A 21 -11.54 7.95 2.70
CA LEU A 21 -10.89 8.85 1.76
C LEU A 21 -11.41 10.26 2.04
N SER A 22 -10.53 11.21 2.37
CA SER A 22 -10.89 12.61 2.54
C SER A 22 -10.89 13.35 1.20
N GLU A 23 -11.48 14.55 1.18
CA GLU A 23 -11.60 15.38 -0.04
C GLU A 23 -10.24 15.73 -0.66
N ASP A 24 -9.17 15.79 0.15
CA ASP A 24 -7.80 16.03 -0.30
C ASP A 24 -7.06 14.75 -0.73
N GLY A 25 -7.78 13.62 -0.85
CA GLY A 25 -7.24 12.35 -1.31
C GLY A 25 -6.46 11.55 -0.27
N ARG A 26 -6.38 12.00 0.99
CA ARG A 26 -5.77 11.21 2.07
C ARG A 26 -6.68 10.04 2.45
N PHE A 27 -6.08 8.92 2.85
CA PHE A 27 -6.84 7.77 3.29
C PHE A 27 -6.20 7.02 4.46
N SER A 28 -7.03 6.23 5.13
CA SER A 28 -6.61 5.27 6.16
C SER A 28 -7.28 3.91 5.96
N GLY A 29 -6.70 2.90 6.58
CA GLY A 29 -7.17 1.53 6.39
C GLY A 29 -6.40 0.49 7.19
N SER A 30 -6.47 -0.76 6.72
CA SER A 30 -5.74 -1.88 7.29
C SER A 30 -5.02 -2.71 6.23
N TYR A 31 -3.86 -3.24 6.60
CA TYR A 31 -3.02 -4.09 5.77
C TYR A 31 -2.73 -5.41 6.48
N LEU A 32 -3.01 -6.50 5.80
CA LEU A 32 -2.71 -7.86 6.23
C LEU A 32 -1.69 -8.46 5.26
N PRO A 33 -0.46 -8.76 5.71
CA PRO A 33 0.55 -9.42 4.90
C PRO A 33 0.11 -10.79 4.40
N GLY A 34 0.62 -11.18 3.25
CA GLY A 34 0.42 -12.52 2.70
C GLY A 34 1.23 -13.59 3.44
N PRO A 35 0.92 -14.88 3.23
CA PRO A 35 1.60 -16.00 3.88
C PRO A 35 3.12 -16.04 3.67
N ALA A 36 3.61 -15.48 2.55
CA ALA A 36 5.02 -15.41 2.23
C ALA A 36 5.82 -14.43 3.12
N ALA A 37 5.15 -13.62 3.95
CA ALA A 37 5.81 -12.64 4.81
C ALA A 37 6.60 -13.25 5.99
N GLY A 38 6.47 -14.56 6.26
CA GLY A 38 7.45 -15.34 7.05
C GLY A 38 7.70 -14.91 8.50
N GLY A 39 6.84 -14.09 9.10
CA GLY A 39 6.98 -13.58 10.46
C GLY A 39 6.15 -14.35 11.51
N PRO A 40 6.58 -14.35 12.79
CA PRO A 40 5.97 -15.17 13.85
C PRO A 40 4.54 -14.74 14.26
N GLU A 41 4.07 -13.56 13.86
CA GLU A 41 2.64 -13.20 13.96
C GLU A 41 2.24 -12.38 12.73
N ILE A 42 1.40 -12.94 11.85
CA ILE A 42 0.76 -12.20 10.76
C ILE A 42 -0.36 -11.36 11.37
N LEU A 43 0.01 -10.26 12.02
CA LEU A 43 -0.94 -9.30 12.54
C LEU A 43 -1.46 -8.42 11.41
N THR A 44 -2.62 -7.80 11.60
CA THR A 44 -3.09 -6.73 10.72
C THR A 44 -2.48 -5.42 11.21
N SER A 45 -1.94 -4.59 10.32
CA SER A 45 -1.47 -3.24 10.65
C SER A 45 -2.42 -2.16 10.13
N ALA A 46 -2.45 -1.01 10.79
CA ALA A 46 -3.01 0.19 10.21
C ALA A 46 -2.15 0.65 9.02
N LEU A 47 -2.79 1.26 8.03
CA LEU A 47 -2.13 1.99 6.95
C LEU A 47 -2.70 3.40 6.83
N GLU A 48 -1.86 4.32 6.37
CA GLU A 48 -2.22 5.69 6.04
C GLU A 48 -1.55 6.11 4.74
N GLY A 49 -2.25 6.86 3.90
CA GLY A 49 -1.75 7.21 2.58
C GLY A 49 -2.48 8.36 1.91
N SER A 50 -2.18 8.55 0.63
CA SER A 50 -2.84 9.51 -0.24
C SER A 50 -2.93 9.01 -1.67
N GLN A 51 -3.97 9.43 -2.37
CA GLN A 51 -4.22 9.16 -3.78
C GLN A 51 -4.38 10.50 -4.51
N GLN A 52 -3.83 10.62 -5.72
CA GLN A 52 -4.17 11.75 -6.59
C GLN A 52 -5.68 11.78 -6.87
N ASP A 53 -6.22 12.98 -7.05
CA ASP A 53 -7.64 13.18 -7.33
C ASP A 53 -8.07 12.39 -8.58
N ALA A 54 -8.89 11.36 -8.37
CA ALA A 54 -9.37 10.47 -9.42
C ALA A 54 -10.36 11.15 -10.38
N GLY A 55 -10.96 12.28 -9.98
CA GLY A 55 -11.79 13.11 -10.83
C GLY A 55 -10.98 13.93 -11.84
N VAL A 56 -9.72 14.22 -11.52
CA VAL A 56 -8.78 14.95 -12.40
C VAL A 56 -7.85 14.00 -13.15
N VAL A 57 -7.38 12.94 -12.48
CA VAL A 57 -6.44 11.94 -13.01
C VAL A 57 -7.14 10.58 -13.07
N PRO A 58 -7.59 10.12 -14.25
CA PRO A 58 -8.40 8.90 -14.38
C PRO A 58 -7.72 7.61 -13.89
N GLN A 59 -6.37 7.58 -13.92
CA GLN A 59 -5.51 6.48 -13.47
C GLN A 59 -4.48 7.03 -12.47
N PRO A 60 -4.92 7.33 -11.24
CA PRO A 60 -4.18 8.15 -10.29
C PRO A 60 -3.02 7.37 -9.66
N THR A 61 -1.95 8.10 -9.32
CA THR A 61 -0.89 7.56 -8.45
C THR A 61 -1.31 7.63 -6.99
N PHE A 62 -0.75 6.74 -6.18
CA PHE A 62 -1.01 6.70 -4.74
C PHE A 62 0.26 6.30 -3.98
N SER A 63 0.28 6.62 -2.69
CA SER A 63 1.25 6.08 -1.75
C SER A 63 0.58 5.81 -0.40
N PHE A 64 1.09 4.83 0.33
CA PHE A 64 0.69 4.61 1.73
C PHE A 64 1.82 3.96 2.53
N THR A 65 1.75 4.10 3.84
CA THR A 65 2.70 3.50 4.78
C THR A 65 1.93 2.66 5.78
N THR A 66 2.47 1.48 6.11
CA THR A 66 1.95 0.60 7.14
C THR A 66 2.65 0.84 8.48
N ALA A 67 2.02 0.43 9.57
CA ALA A 67 2.62 0.56 10.92
C ALA A 67 3.98 -0.17 11.09
N TRP A 68 4.33 -1.10 10.20
CA TRP A 68 5.64 -1.80 10.20
C TRP A 68 6.64 -1.18 9.22
N THR A 69 6.63 0.16 9.11
CA THR A 69 7.64 0.91 8.35
C THR A 69 7.82 0.43 6.90
N THR A 70 6.76 -0.13 6.30
CA THR A 70 6.72 -0.49 4.88
C THR A 70 5.91 0.57 4.15
N THR A 71 6.51 1.19 3.14
CA THR A 71 5.82 2.14 2.27
C THR A 71 5.55 1.51 0.91
N PHE A 72 4.41 1.85 0.34
CA PHE A 72 3.97 1.46 -0.98
C PHE A 72 3.80 2.72 -1.81
N LEU A 73 4.22 2.67 -3.06
CA LEU A 73 4.00 3.69 -4.07
C LEU A 73 3.52 3.00 -5.34
N GLY A 74 2.48 3.52 -5.96
CA GLY A 74 1.93 2.88 -7.14
C GLY A 74 1.01 3.74 -7.95
N GLN A 75 0.37 3.09 -8.92
CA GLN A 75 -0.63 3.66 -9.78
C GLN A 75 -1.79 2.70 -9.93
N CYS A 76 -3.01 3.24 -9.92
CA CYS A 76 -4.18 2.46 -10.25
C CYS A 76 -4.51 2.55 -11.74
N TYR A 77 -4.75 1.40 -12.35
CA TYR A 77 -5.15 1.24 -13.74
C TYR A 77 -6.56 0.70 -13.85
N VAL A 78 -7.28 1.14 -14.89
CA VAL A 78 -8.60 0.60 -15.25
C VAL A 78 -8.50 -0.05 -16.62
N GLY A 79 -8.71 -1.36 -16.67
CA GLY A 79 -8.65 -2.13 -17.90
C GLY A 79 -9.88 -1.97 -18.78
N THR A 80 -9.86 -2.63 -19.94
CA THR A 80 -10.88 -2.42 -20.99
C THR A 80 -12.26 -2.94 -20.62
N LYS A 81 -12.36 -3.83 -19.62
CA LYS A 81 -13.61 -4.36 -19.09
C LYS A 81 -14.00 -3.70 -17.76
N GLY A 82 -13.31 -2.63 -17.37
CA GLY A 82 -13.54 -1.93 -16.12
C GLY A 82 -12.88 -2.58 -14.90
N GLU A 83 -12.03 -3.59 -15.11
CA GLU A 83 -11.22 -4.19 -14.05
C GLU A 83 -10.19 -3.19 -13.52
N GLU A 84 -10.09 -3.08 -12.19
CA GLU A 84 -9.14 -2.16 -11.56
C GLU A 84 -7.93 -2.94 -11.02
N THR A 85 -6.73 -2.42 -11.26
CA THR A 85 -5.49 -3.05 -10.80
C THR A 85 -4.57 -2.01 -10.18
N LEU A 86 -3.92 -2.38 -9.08
CA LEU A 86 -2.89 -1.55 -8.44
C LEU A 86 -1.52 -2.10 -8.83
N HIS A 87 -0.75 -1.30 -9.55
CA HIS A 87 0.66 -1.60 -9.80
C HIS A 87 1.47 -0.81 -8.79
N ALA A 88 2.12 -1.51 -7.87
CA ALA A 88 2.85 -0.89 -6.78
C ALA A 88 4.24 -1.50 -6.61
N LEU A 89 5.16 -0.65 -6.17
CA LEU A 89 6.43 -1.04 -5.56
C LEU A 89 6.35 -0.75 -4.07
N TRP A 90 7.18 -1.43 -3.29
CA TRP A 90 7.26 -1.23 -1.86
C TRP A 90 8.71 -1.13 -1.41
N LEU A 91 8.91 -0.46 -0.28
CA LEU A 91 10.16 -0.43 0.45
C LEU A 91 9.85 -0.80 1.90
N MET A 92 10.51 -1.82 2.42
CA MET A 92 10.40 -2.22 3.81
C MET A 92 11.65 -1.79 4.55
N ARG A 93 11.47 -1.01 5.62
CA ARG A 93 12.57 -0.53 6.44
C ARG A 93 12.65 -1.29 7.76
N GLU A 94 13.75 -2.01 7.97
CA GLU A 94 14.10 -2.61 9.25
C GLU A 94 14.85 -1.59 10.14
N ALA A 95 14.71 -1.73 11.45
CA ALA A 95 15.50 -0.98 12.40
C ALA A 95 16.93 -1.54 12.40
N ALA A 96 17.92 -0.70 12.08
CA ALA A 96 19.33 -1.07 12.15
C ALA A 96 19.90 -0.80 13.55
N ASP A 97 20.76 -1.69 14.04
CA ASP A 97 21.43 -1.52 15.34
C ASP A 97 22.46 -0.38 15.34
N SER A 98 22.98 -0.03 14.15
CA SER A 98 23.99 0.99 13.98
C SER A 98 23.94 1.64 12.59
N PRO A 99 24.47 2.87 12.40
CA PRO A 99 24.59 3.47 11.07
C PRO A 99 25.43 2.65 10.08
N THR A 100 26.41 1.87 10.58
CA THR A 100 27.23 0.98 9.75
C THR A 100 26.46 -0.22 9.21
N ASP A 101 25.33 -0.57 9.85
CA ASP A 101 24.42 -1.64 9.42
C ASP A 101 23.27 -1.13 8.53
N ASP A 102 23.21 0.17 8.24
CA ASP A 102 22.11 0.78 7.49
C ASP A 102 21.93 0.21 6.08
N TRP A 103 23.04 -0.14 5.43
CA TRP A 103 23.07 -0.58 4.03
C TRP A 103 22.22 -1.83 3.73
N LYS A 104 21.95 -2.66 4.76
CA LYS A 104 21.16 -3.89 4.66
C LYS A 104 19.72 -3.73 5.19
N ALA A 105 19.35 -2.54 5.67
CA ALA A 105 18.11 -2.33 6.40
C ALA A 105 16.90 -1.96 5.52
N THR A 106 17.10 -1.85 4.20
CA THR A 106 16.00 -1.62 3.25
C THR A 106 15.88 -2.81 2.29
N ARG A 107 14.68 -3.37 2.20
CA ARG A 107 14.29 -4.35 1.18
C ARG A 107 13.39 -3.70 0.15
#